data_AF-A0A2H0FL98-F1
#
_entry.id   AF-A0A2H0FL98-F1
#
_cell.length_a   1.000
_cell.length_b   1.000
_cell.length_c   1.000
_cell.angle_alpha   90.00
_cell.angle_beta   90.00
_cell.angle_gamma   90.00
#
_symmetry.space_group_name_H-M   'P 1'
#
loop_
_entity.id
_entity.type
_entity.pdbx_description
1 polymer ?
#
loop_
_entity_poly.entity_id
_entity_poly.type
_entity_poly.pdbx_seq_one_letter_code
_entity_poly.pdbx_strand_id
1 'polypeptide(L)'
;MLFYAITGLINAAASTFLGFLVYLKNQKANINKIFALFCSSIAIWGYSYFIWQTSTDKETALFWSRALMIGAIFMPITYFHFITAFLGIHQKKKNLLILGYSLSFIFLILNFTPLFVKSVECELSFLYWPKPGIAYHPFLLTFFLYFFYSWYLLYKALPQATKILQIQIRYLLIGSIVGFFGGATNYFLWYDIPIPPFGSILITFFTILTAFAATKYHLFEIKVILTELLVGVIGLLLLVQAMTAENFTWQIFGLGLFVLFCVFGYLLIKSVILEIQRRQEIEKIDKAKSEFISIASHQLRTPLTAVKGYISMILEGTYGQLAEKQARPLENVYKSNERLIKLVNDLLSVSRIESGKLKLEPQKTSIEEIISNVVEELKIEAKKKNIYLNWEKPHKPLPKILIDIDKTRQIILNIVDNAIKYTKQGGVTVSTKIQDSRLKIQVKDTGEGMTEKEISYLFESFSRGKAGTHL
;
A
#
# COMPACT_ATOMS: atom_id res chain seq x y z
N MET A 1 -32.81 -16.99 -20.54
CA MET A 1 -33.24 -15.56 -20.45
C MET A 1 -33.12 -14.98 -19.03
N LEU A 2 -33.54 -15.71 -17.99
CA LEU A 2 -33.51 -15.22 -16.61
C LEU A 2 -32.13 -14.70 -16.15
N PHE A 3 -31.04 -15.37 -16.51
CA PHE A 3 -29.67 -14.90 -16.24
C PHE A 3 -29.43 -13.46 -16.73
N TYR A 4 -29.73 -13.17 -18.00
CA TYR A 4 -29.49 -11.84 -18.58
C TYR A 4 -30.34 -10.78 -17.90
N ALA A 5 -31.62 -11.05 -17.63
CA ALA A 5 -32.48 -10.15 -16.87
C ALA A 5 -31.88 -9.83 -15.49
N ILE A 6 -31.48 -10.86 -14.74
CA ILE A 6 -30.87 -10.73 -13.41
C ILE A 6 -29.60 -9.88 -13.46
N THR A 7 -28.75 -10.00 -14.49
CA THR A 7 -27.57 -9.14 -14.60
C THR A 7 -27.92 -7.66 -14.66
N GLY A 8 -29.02 -7.29 -15.33
CA GLY A 8 -29.54 -5.92 -15.34
C GLY A 8 -29.94 -5.44 -13.94
N LEU A 9 -30.65 -6.29 -13.19
CA LEU A 9 -31.07 -5.98 -11.82
C LEU A 9 -29.89 -5.83 -10.85
N ILE A 10 -28.87 -6.71 -10.97
CA ILE A 10 -27.63 -6.64 -10.19
C ILE A 10 -26.90 -5.32 -10.46
N ASN A 11 -26.72 -4.96 -11.73
CA ASN A 11 -26.10 -3.70 -12.12
C ASN A 11 -26.87 -2.49 -11.58
N ALA A 12 -28.21 -2.55 -11.60
CA ALA A 12 -29.07 -1.47 -11.10
C ALA A 12 -28.98 -1.31 -9.58
N ALA A 13 -29.07 -2.41 -8.84
CA ALA A 13 -28.97 -2.40 -7.39
C ALA A 13 -27.59 -1.93 -6.93
N ALA A 14 -26.52 -2.45 -7.54
CA ALA A 14 -25.15 -2.07 -7.21
C ALA A 14 -24.87 -0.59 -7.48
N SER A 15 -25.28 -0.08 -8.65
CA SER A 15 -25.09 1.34 -9.00
C SER A 15 -25.93 2.28 -8.14
N THR A 16 -27.17 1.92 -7.82
CA THR A 16 -28.02 2.69 -6.90
C THR A 16 -27.39 2.78 -5.52
N PHE A 17 -26.97 1.65 -4.96
CA PHE A 17 -26.34 1.58 -3.64
C PHE A 17 -25.03 2.39 -3.59
N LEU A 18 -24.12 2.17 -4.54
CA LEU A 18 -22.82 2.84 -4.58
C LEU A 18 -22.94 4.33 -4.85
N GLY A 19 -23.82 4.73 -5.77
CA GLY A 19 -24.10 6.13 -6.06
C GLY A 19 -24.62 6.87 -4.83
N PHE A 20 -25.57 6.26 -4.11
CA PHE A 20 -26.12 6.81 -2.89
C PHE A 20 -25.09 6.88 -1.75
N LEU A 21 -24.30 5.82 -1.53
CA LEU A 21 -23.27 5.76 -0.50
C LEU A 21 -22.21 6.85 -0.72
N VAL A 22 -21.68 6.99 -1.94
CA VAL A 22 -20.67 8.00 -2.26
C VAL A 22 -21.26 9.41 -2.12
N TYR A 23 -22.51 9.62 -2.51
CA TYR A 23 -23.21 10.89 -2.33
C TYR A 23 -23.34 11.27 -0.84
N LEU A 24 -23.84 10.35 0.00
CA LEU A 24 -24.01 10.59 1.43
C LEU A 24 -22.68 10.86 2.15
N LYS A 25 -21.60 10.21 1.73
CA LYS A 25 -20.27 10.39 2.35
C LYS A 25 -19.77 11.83 2.29
N ASN A 26 -20.10 12.59 1.24
CA ASN A 26 -19.82 14.03 1.17
C ASN A 26 -20.72 14.74 0.15
N GLN A 27 -21.88 15.19 0.60
CA GLN A 27 -22.88 15.85 -0.24
C GLN A 27 -22.41 17.20 -0.79
N LYS A 28 -21.40 17.84 -0.19
CA LYS A 28 -20.85 19.13 -0.65
C LYS A 28 -19.86 18.95 -1.80
N ALA A 29 -19.27 17.77 -1.96
CA ALA A 29 -18.31 17.50 -3.01
C ALA A 29 -18.99 17.34 -4.37
N ASN A 30 -18.69 18.25 -5.31
CA ASN A 30 -19.25 18.19 -6.68
C ASN A 30 -18.93 16.88 -7.40
N ILE A 31 -17.74 16.31 -7.16
CA ILE A 31 -17.35 15.01 -7.74
C ILE A 31 -18.29 13.87 -7.31
N ASN A 32 -18.74 13.85 -6.05
CA ASN A 32 -19.65 12.82 -5.54
C ASN A 32 -21.04 12.95 -6.16
N LYS A 33 -21.52 14.18 -6.39
CA LYS A 33 -22.79 14.45 -7.09
C LYS A 33 -22.73 13.94 -8.53
N ILE A 34 -21.64 14.23 -9.24
CA ILE A 34 -21.45 13.81 -10.64
C ILE A 34 -21.31 12.28 -10.72
N PHE A 35 -20.61 11.66 -9.77
CA PHE A 35 -20.54 10.20 -9.69
C PHE A 35 -21.92 9.57 -9.43
N ALA A 36 -22.73 10.14 -8.55
CA ALA A 36 -24.10 9.68 -8.31
C ALA A 36 -24.98 9.82 -9.56
N LEU A 37 -24.81 10.88 -10.35
CA LEU A 37 -25.50 11.05 -11.63
C LEU A 37 -25.10 9.98 -12.66
N PHE A 38 -23.81 9.66 -12.72
CA PHE A 38 -23.30 8.56 -13.54
C PHE A 38 -23.89 7.21 -13.11
N CYS A 39 -23.90 6.92 -11.80
CA CYS A 39 -24.53 5.71 -11.26
C CYS A 39 -26.03 5.66 -11.55
N SER A 40 -26.72 6.80 -11.50
CA SER A 40 -28.15 6.88 -11.83
C SER A 40 -28.42 6.51 -13.29
N SER A 41 -27.51 6.86 -14.21
CA SER A 41 -27.61 6.46 -15.62
C SER A 41 -27.49 4.94 -15.79
N ILE A 42 -26.58 4.30 -15.03
CA ILE A 42 -26.46 2.82 -14.98
C ILE A 42 -27.69 2.18 -14.34
N ALA A 43 -28.24 2.77 -13.28
CA ALA A 43 -29.42 2.27 -12.59
C ALA A 43 -30.66 2.29 -13.49
N ILE A 44 -30.92 3.42 -14.18
CA ILE A 44 -32.01 3.56 -15.15
C ILE A 44 -31.88 2.50 -16.25
N TRP A 45 -30.67 2.32 -16.78
CA TRP A 45 -30.40 1.29 -17.78
C TRP A 45 -30.69 -0.11 -17.22
N GLY A 46 -30.17 -0.46 -16.04
CA GLY A 46 -30.27 -1.81 -15.47
C GLY A 46 -31.69 -2.21 -15.03
N TYR A 47 -32.44 -1.30 -14.39
CA TYR A 47 -33.84 -1.57 -14.02
C TYR A 47 -34.70 -1.74 -15.27
N SER A 48 -34.54 -0.87 -16.27
CA SER A 48 -35.26 -0.98 -17.53
C SER A 48 -34.87 -2.24 -18.31
N TYR A 49 -33.59 -2.64 -18.26
CA TYR A 49 -33.09 -3.86 -18.88
C TYR A 49 -33.75 -5.11 -18.29
N PHE A 50 -33.86 -5.17 -16.96
CA PHE A 50 -34.54 -6.28 -16.28
C PHE A 50 -36.00 -6.38 -16.74
N ILE A 51 -36.74 -5.28 -16.69
CA ILE A 51 -38.17 -5.27 -17.03
C ILE A 51 -38.37 -5.63 -18.50
N TRP A 52 -37.60 -5.04 -19.41
CA TRP A 52 -37.62 -5.35 -20.85
C TRP A 52 -37.41 -6.85 -21.13
N GLN A 53 -36.42 -7.47 -20.48
CA GLN A 53 -36.12 -8.90 -20.67
C GLN A 53 -37.18 -9.84 -20.09
N THR A 54 -38.01 -9.34 -19.17
CA THR A 54 -39.13 -10.09 -18.58
C THR A 54 -40.49 -9.79 -19.21
N SER A 55 -40.55 -8.85 -20.16
CA SER A 55 -41.79 -8.47 -20.83
C SER A 55 -42.38 -9.64 -21.64
N THR A 56 -43.69 -9.82 -21.54
CA THR A 56 -44.44 -10.87 -22.24
C THR A 56 -45.14 -10.38 -23.51
N ASP A 57 -45.21 -9.06 -23.72
CA ASP A 57 -45.84 -8.45 -24.87
C ASP A 57 -44.92 -7.44 -25.58
N LYS A 58 -45.19 -7.25 -26.87
CA LYS A 58 -44.36 -6.45 -27.77
C LYS A 58 -44.37 -4.96 -27.41
N GLU A 59 -45.50 -4.43 -26.97
CA GLU A 59 -45.65 -2.99 -26.69
C GLU A 59 -44.89 -2.59 -25.42
N THR A 60 -45.05 -3.38 -24.36
CA THR A 60 -44.32 -3.24 -23.10
C THR A 60 -42.81 -3.42 -23.33
N ALA A 61 -42.40 -4.41 -24.12
CA ALA A 61 -40.99 -4.59 -24.46
C ALA A 61 -40.41 -3.40 -25.25
N LEU A 62 -41.16 -2.85 -26.21
CA LEU A 62 -40.73 -1.65 -26.95
C LEU A 62 -40.65 -0.41 -26.06
N PHE A 63 -41.59 -0.23 -25.12
CA PHE A 63 -41.55 0.86 -24.16
C PHE A 63 -40.31 0.76 -23.25
N TRP A 64 -40.08 -0.41 -22.65
CA TRP A 64 -38.96 -0.60 -21.72
C TRP A 64 -37.60 -0.64 -22.39
N SER A 65 -37.51 -1.09 -23.65
CA SER A 65 -36.28 -0.92 -24.44
C SER A 65 -35.98 0.56 -24.71
N ARG A 66 -36.99 1.39 -24.97
CA ARG A 66 -36.79 2.86 -25.04
C ARG A 66 -36.41 3.45 -23.68
N ALA A 67 -37.03 3.00 -22.58
CA ALA A 67 -36.65 3.44 -21.23
C ALA A 67 -35.18 3.09 -20.89
N LEU A 68 -34.73 1.90 -21.29
CA LEU A 68 -33.33 1.46 -21.18
C LEU A 68 -32.37 2.42 -21.88
N MET A 69 -32.75 2.90 -23.08
CA MET A 69 -31.92 3.82 -23.84
C MET A 69 -31.73 5.17 -23.15
N ILE A 70 -32.64 5.61 -22.28
CA ILE A 70 -32.45 6.84 -21.48
C ILE A 70 -31.16 6.73 -20.66
N GLY A 71 -30.98 5.62 -19.95
CA GLY A 71 -29.75 5.36 -19.18
C GLY A 71 -28.52 5.28 -20.09
N ALA A 72 -28.61 4.57 -21.21
CA ALA A 72 -27.51 4.41 -22.16
C ALA A 72 -27.08 5.74 -22.81
N ILE A 73 -28.03 6.65 -23.10
CA ILE A 73 -27.79 7.96 -23.72
C ILE A 73 -26.99 8.89 -22.80
N PHE A 74 -27.26 8.88 -21.50
CA PHE A 74 -26.59 9.76 -20.54
C PHE A 74 -25.32 9.14 -19.93
N MET A 75 -25.16 7.81 -19.98
CA MET A 75 -23.98 7.11 -19.43
C MET A 75 -22.62 7.65 -19.93
N PRO A 76 -22.37 7.82 -21.25
CA PRO A 76 -21.04 8.25 -21.72
C PRO A 76 -20.71 9.68 -21.31
N ILE A 77 -21.69 10.60 -21.34
CA ILE A 77 -21.46 12.00 -20.99
C ILE A 77 -21.33 12.20 -19.49
N THR A 78 -22.10 11.49 -18.67
CA THR A 78 -21.99 11.55 -17.20
C THR A 78 -20.69 10.92 -16.72
N TYR A 79 -20.23 9.84 -17.36
CA TYR A 79 -18.90 9.28 -17.12
C TYR A 79 -17.78 10.27 -17.51
N PHE A 80 -17.84 10.87 -18.69
CA PHE A 80 -16.88 11.89 -19.12
C PHE A 80 -16.86 13.11 -18.18
N HIS A 81 -18.03 13.55 -17.70
CA HIS A 81 -18.14 14.60 -16.70
C HIS A 81 -17.48 14.19 -15.38
N PHE A 82 -17.71 12.96 -14.93
CA PHE A 82 -17.05 12.43 -13.74
C PHE A 82 -15.51 12.42 -13.91
N ILE A 83 -14.98 11.92 -15.03
CA ILE A 83 -13.53 11.88 -15.27
C ILE A 83 -12.91 13.28 -15.33
N THR A 84 -13.56 14.22 -16.02
CA THR A 84 -13.06 15.59 -16.10
C THR A 84 -13.15 16.33 -14.76
N ALA A 85 -14.15 16.02 -13.93
CA ALA A 85 -14.23 16.52 -12.55
C ALA A 85 -13.17 15.88 -11.64
N PHE A 86 -12.97 14.56 -11.75
CA PHE A 86 -11.94 13.79 -11.02
C PHE A 86 -10.53 14.31 -11.30
N LEU A 87 -10.22 14.60 -12.57
CA LEU A 87 -8.93 15.17 -12.97
C LEU A 87 -8.82 16.69 -12.72
N GLY A 88 -9.88 17.34 -12.24
CA GLY A 88 -9.89 18.79 -11.99
C GLY A 88 -9.85 19.66 -13.27
N ILE A 89 -10.19 19.09 -14.43
CA ILE A 89 -10.13 19.76 -15.75
C ILE A 89 -11.51 20.07 -16.36
N HIS A 90 -12.60 19.84 -15.63
CA HIS A 90 -13.97 20.05 -16.11
C HIS A 90 -14.21 21.48 -16.66
N GLN A 91 -13.63 22.53 -16.05
CA GLN A 91 -13.72 23.89 -16.58
C GLN A 91 -13.04 24.05 -17.95
N LYS A 92 -11.86 23.42 -18.14
CA LYS A 92 -11.15 23.42 -19.43
C LYS A 92 -11.89 22.65 -20.52
N LYS A 93 -12.82 21.76 -20.15
CA LYS A 93 -13.59 20.90 -21.06
C LYS A 93 -15.08 21.25 -21.09
N LYS A 94 -15.47 22.42 -20.55
CA LYS A 94 -16.86 22.87 -20.44
C LYS A 94 -17.61 22.83 -21.77
N ASN A 95 -16.99 23.27 -22.87
CA ASN A 95 -17.64 23.28 -24.19
C ASN A 95 -17.96 21.85 -24.69
N LEU A 96 -17.07 20.89 -24.44
CA LEU A 96 -17.32 19.48 -24.79
C LEU A 96 -18.41 18.88 -23.90
N LEU A 97 -18.46 19.27 -22.61
CA LEU A 97 -19.55 18.85 -21.71
C LEU A 97 -20.90 19.39 -22.18
N ILE A 98 -20.98 20.68 -22.53
CA ILE A 98 -22.20 21.30 -23.06
C ILE A 98 -22.62 20.60 -24.34
N LEU A 99 -21.70 20.42 -25.29
CA LEU A 99 -21.98 19.71 -26.55
C LEU A 99 -22.51 18.29 -26.29
N GLY A 100 -21.86 17.54 -25.41
CA GLY A 100 -22.26 16.16 -25.08
C GLY A 100 -23.63 16.08 -24.45
N TYR A 101 -23.93 16.93 -23.47
CA TYR A 101 -25.27 16.96 -22.86
C TYR A 101 -26.34 17.39 -23.86
N SER A 102 -26.07 18.39 -24.71
CA SER A 102 -26.99 18.80 -25.78
C SER A 102 -27.27 17.68 -26.76
N LEU A 103 -26.25 16.93 -27.20
CA LEU A 103 -26.41 15.75 -28.06
C LEU A 103 -27.21 14.64 -27.35
N SER A 104 -26.93 14.36 -26.09
CA SER A 104 -27.71 13.40 -25.30
C SER A 104 -29.19 13.80 -25.20
N PHE A 105 -29.51 15.08 -25.03
CA PHE A 105 -30.91 15.56 -25.06
C PHE A 105 -31.57 15.40 -26.42
N ILE A 106 -30.84 15.65 -27.52
CA ILE A 106 -31.36 15.39 -28.88
C ILE A 106 -31.66 13.89 -29.04
N PHE A 107 -30.74 13.00 -28.66
CA PHE A 107 -30.98 11.57 -28.72
C PHE A 107 -32.13 11.12 -27.81
N LEU A 108 -32.31 11.74 -26.64
CA LEU A 108 -33.45 11.47 -25.76
C LEU A 108 -34.79 11.78 -26.43
N ILE A 109 -34.88 12.89 -27.17
CA ILE A 109 -36.09 13.26 -27.91
C ILE A 109 -36.33 12.25 -29.04
N LEU A 110 -35.28 11.89 -29.80
CA LEU A 110 -35.37 10.93 -30.90
C LEU A 110 -35.67 9.51 -30.42
N ASN A 111 -35.30 9.15 -29.19
CA ASN A 111 -35.45 7.82 -28.60
C ASN A 111 -36.89 7.30 -28.64
N PHE A 112 -37.88 8.19 -28.51
CA PHE A 112 -39.30 7.83 -28.54
C PHE A 112 -39.88 7.73 -29.95
N THR A 113 -39.05 7.81 -30.99
CA THR A 113 -39.44 7.69 -32.39
C THR A 113 -38.80 6.46 -33.05
N PRO A 114 -39.34 5.97 -34.18
CA PRO A 114 -38.73 4.90 -34.96
C PRO A 114 -37.34 5.25 -35.53
N LEU A 115 -36.93 6.52 -35.48
CA LEU A 115 -35.60 6.95 -35.92
C LEU A 115 -34.49 6.43 -34.99
N PHE A 116 -34.80 6.05 -33.75
CA PHE A 116 -33.80 5.59 -32.78
C PHE A 116 -34.00 4.13 -32.40
N VAL A 117 -35.16 3.77 -31.84
CA VAL A 117 -35.58 2.37 -31.65
C VAL A 117 -36.78 2.10 -32.56
N LYS A 118 -36.54 1.36 -33.64
CA LYS A 118 -37.50 1.15 -34.73
C LYS A 118 -38.59 0.16 -34.34
N SER A 119 -38.19 -1.01 -33.86
CA SER A 119 -39.04 -2.14 -33.52
C SER A 119 -38.34 -3.02 -32.48
N VAL A 120 -39.08 -3.98 -31.92
CA VAL A 120 -38.51 -5.14 -31.23
C VAL A 120 -38.91 -6.40 -31.97
N GLU A 121 -37.96 -7.30 -32.17
CA GLU A 121 -38.08 -8.50 -33.01
C GLU A 121 -37.43 -9.70 -32.32
N CYS A 122 -37.81 -10.91 -32.73
CA CYS A 122 -37.21 -12.12 -32.18
C CYS A 122 -35.78 -12.27 -32.71
N GLU A 123 -34.80 -12.40 -31.81
CA GLU A 123 -33.38 -12.56 -32.15
C GLU A 123 -32.74 -13.61 -31.24
N LEU A 124 -32.11 -14.63 -31.83
CA LEU A 124 -31.64 -15.82 -31.12
C LEU A 124 -32.72 -16.44 -30.21
N SER A 125 -32.54 -16.32 -28.89
CA SER A 125 -33.45 -16.83 -27.85
C SER A 125 -34.24 -15.71 -27.15
N PHE A 126 -34.10 -14.46 -27.63
CA PHE A 126 -34.76 -13.28 -27.09
C PHE A 126 -35.99 -12.92 -27.93
N LEU A 127 -37.16 -12.87 -27.30
CA LEU A 127 -38.44 -12.64 -27.99
C LEU A 127 -38.59 -11.22 -28.55
N TYR A 128 -38.00 -10.22 -27.87
CA TYR A 128 -38.22 -8.81 -28.16
C TYR A 128 -36.92 -8.00 -28.16
N TRP A 129 -35.98 -8.34 -29.04
CA TRP A 129 -34.73 -7.60 -29.18
C TRP A 129 -34.89 -6.29 -29.98
N PRO A 130 -34.42 -5.13 -29.49
CA PRO A 130 -34.58 -3.85 -30.18
C PRO A 130 -33.74 -3.78 -31.47
N LYS A 131 -34.34 -3.20 -32.51
CA LYS A 131 -33.67 -2.90 -33.78
C LYS A 131 -33.33 -1.41 -33.90
N PRO A 132 -32.11 -1.07 -34.36
CA PRO A 132 -31.66 0.30 -34.47
C PRO A 132 -32.40 1.05 -35.58
N GLY A 133 -32.79 2.29 -35.30
CA GLY A 133 -33.11 3.27 -36.32
C GLY A 133 -31.85 4.05 -36.76
N ILE A 134 -31.99 4.90 -37.79
CA ILE A 134 -30.87 5.64 -38.39
C ILE A 134 -30.11 6.51 -37.37
N ALA A 135 -30.82 7.11 -36.40
CA ALA A 135 -30.24 7.96 -35.36
C ALA A 135 -29.48 7.18 -34.27
N TYR A 136 -29.62 5.85 -34.22
CA TYR A 136 -28.89 5.01 -33.28
C TYR A 136 -27.39 4.94 -33.60
N HIS A 137 -27.03 4.91 -34.88
CA HIS A 137 -25.63 4.83 -35.32
C HIS A 137 -24.78 6.06 -34.91
N PRO A 138 -25.21 7.32 -35.14
CA PRO A 138 -24.48 8.47 -34.64
C PRO A 138 -24.44 8.51 -33.11
N PHE A 139 -25.48 8.05 -32.41
CA PHE A 139 -25.43 7.89 -30.96
C PHE A 139 -24.30 6.93 -30.55
N LEU A 140 -24.23 5.75 -31.14
CA LEU A 140 -23.22 4.74 -30.80
C LEU A 140 -21.80 5.27 -31.05
N LEU A 141 -21.60 6.01 -32.14
CA LEU A 141 -20.33 6.70 -32.40
C LEU A 141 -19.99 7.69 -31.28
N THR A 142 -20.94 8.55 -30.88
CA THR A 142 -20.71 9.50 -29.78
C THR A 142 -20.43 8.80 -28.45
N PHE A 143 -21.12 7.68 -28.17
CA PHE A 143 -20.90 6.86 -26.98
C PHE A 143 -19.44 6.39 -26.89
N PHE A 144 -18.92 5.81 -27.96
CA PHE A 144 -17.53 5.34 -28.01
C PHE A 144 -16.51 6.48 -27.94
N LEU A 145 -16.75 7.59 -28.64
CA LEU A 145 -15.85 8.74 -28.60
C LEU A 145 -15.66 9.29 -27.18
N TYR A 146 -16.74 9.43 -26.40
CA TYR A 146 -16.63 9.93 -25.02
C TYR A 146 -15.90 8.96 -24.08
N PHE A 147 -16.11 7.64 -24.22
CA PHE A 147 -15.38 6.65 -23.44
C PHE A 147 -13.89 6.63 -23.79
N PHE A 148 -13.55 6.54 -25.07
CA PHE A 148 -12.16 6.53 -25.53
C PHE A 148 -11.43 7.82 -25.19
N TYR A 149 -12.11 8.96 -25.32
CA TYR A 149 -11.53 10.24 -24.92
C TYR A 149 -11.32 10.33 -23.40
N SER A 150 -12.24 9.78 -22.60
CA SER A 150 -12.07 9.68 -21.15
C SER A 150 -10.83 8.84 -20.78
N TRP A 151 -10.61 7.70 -21.45
CA TRP A 151 -9.42 6.88 -21.25
C TRP A 151 -8.14 7.58 -21.67
N TYR A 152 -8.16 8.28 -22.81
CA TYR A 152 -7.03 9.10 -23.24
C TYR A 152 -6.66 10.16 -22.18
N LEU A 153 -7.65 10.84 -21.59
CA LEU A 153 -7.41 11.84 -20.53
C LEU A 153 -6.82 11.21 -19.26
N LEU A 154 -7.34 10.06 -18.84
CA LEU A 154 -6.81 9.31 -17.70
C LEU A 154 -5.37 8.86 -17.95
N TYR A 155 -5.10 8.27 -19.11
CA TYR A 155 -3.75 7.83 -19.50
C TYR A 155 -2.77 9.01 -19.55
N LYS A 156 -3.17 10.13 -20.15
CA LYS A 156 -2.36 11.35 -20.22
C LYS A 156 -2.02 11.94 -18.84
N ALA A 157 -2.88 11.74 -17.84
CA ALA A 157 -2.67 12.25 -16.49
C ALA A 157 -1.70 11.38 -15.65
N LEU A 158 -1.45 10.12 -16.02
CA LEU A 158 -0.60 9.19 -15.24
C LEU A 158 0.81 9.73 -14.94
N PRO A 159 1.59 10.27 -15.91
CA PRO A 159 2.97 10.67 -15.66
C PRO A 159 3.09 11.87 -14.71
N GLN A 160 2.06 12.71 -14.64
CA GLN A 160 2.04 13.96 -13.87
C GLN A 160 1.35 13.80 -12.50
N ALA A 161 0.73 12.64 -12.26
CA ALA A 161 -0.04 12.36 -11.05
C ALA A 161 0.86 11.93 -9.87
N THR A 162 0.43 12.27 -8.65
CA THR A 162 1.03 11.73 -7.42
C THR A 162 0.84 10.20 -7.36
N LYS A 163 1.67 9.47 -6.59
CA LYS A 163 1.57 8.00 -6.48
C LYS A 163 0.16 7.51 -6.11
N ILE A 164 -0.55 8.25 -5.25
CA ILE A 164 -1.93 7.92 -4.86
C ILE A 164 -2.89 8.11 -6.05
N LEU A 165 -2.79 9.24 -6.73
CA LEU A 165 -3.65 9.55 -7.88
C LEU A 165 -3.38 8.61 -9.07
N GLN A 166 -2.12 8.19 -9.28
CA GLN A 166 -1.77 7.18 -10.29
C GLN A 166 -2.52 5.87 -10.07
N ILE A 167 -2.67 5.43 -8.82
CA ILE A 167 -3.34 4.19 -8.48
C ILE A 167 -4.84 4.32 -8.70
N GLN A 168 -5.46 5.43 -8.30
CA GLN A 168 -6.87 5.72 -8.59
C GLN A 168 -7.14 5.76 -10.10
N ILE A 169 -6.26 6.39 -10.89
CA ILE A 169 -6.36 6.43 -12.35
C ILE A 169 -6.27 5.01 -12.94
N ARG A 170 -5.37 4.16 -12.44
CA ARG A 170 -5.26 2.76 -12.90
C ARG A 170 -6.53 1.97 -12.62
N TYR A 171 -7.13 2.12 -11.44
CA TYR A 171 -8.40 1.45 -11.13
C TYR A 171 -9.54 1.95 -12.02
N LEU A 172 -9.61 3.26 -12.29
CA LEU A 172 -10.59 3.81 -13.24
C LEU A 172 -10.39 3.25 -14.64
N LEU A 173 -9.16 3.19 -15.14
CA LEU A 173 -8.85 2.62 -16.45
C LEU A 173 -9.22 1.15 -16.53
N ILE A 174 -8.74 0.32 -15.60
CA ILE A 174 -9.02 -1.13 -15.59
C ILE A 174 -10.53 -1.37 -15.47
N GLY A 175 -11.19 -0.73 -14.51
CA GLY A 175 -12.62 -0.91 -14.29
C GLY A 175 -13.44 -0.48 -15.48
N SER A 176 -13.15 0.69 -16.06
CA SER A 176 -13.91 1.18 -17.22
C SER A 176 -13.63 0.40 -18.50
N ILE A 177 -12.41 -0.09 -18.74
CA ILE A 177 -12.09 -0.97 -19.88
C ILE A 177 -12.84 -2.30 -19.75
N VAL A 178 -12.76 -2.95 -18.58
CA VAL A 178 -13.43 -4.24 -18.34
C VAL A 178 -14.95 -4.09 -18.43
N GLY A 179 -15.53 -3.07 -17.80
CA GLY A 179 -16.96 -2.81 -17.87
C GLY A 179 -17.44 -2.40 -19.25
N PHE A 180 -16.64 -1.64 -20.00
CA PHE A 180 -16.95 -1.25 -21.37
C PHE A 180 -17.00 -2.45 -22.29
N PHE A 181 -15.96 -3.31 -22.31
CA PHE A 181 -15.97 -4.50 -23.16
C PHE A 181 -17.06 -5.49 -22.74
N GLY A 182 -17.33 -5.62 -21.44
CA GLY A 182 -18.44 -6.40 -20.94
C GLY A 182 -19.80 -5.87 -21.41
N GLY A 183 -20.04 -4.56 -21.22
CA GLY A 183 -21.27 -3.90 -21.67
C GLY A 183 -21.42 -3.89 -23.19
N ALA A 184 -20.31 -3.79 -23.93
CA ALA A 184 -20.29 -3.75 -25.39
C ALA A 184 -20.87 -5.02 -26.03
N THR A 185 -20.88 -6.14 -25.30
CA THR A 185 -21.55 -7.37 -25.74
C THR A 185 -23.05 -7.18 -26.02
N ASN A 186 -23.68 -6.14 -25.46
CA ASN A 186 -25.08 -5.79 -25.76
C ASN A 186 -25.27 -5.25 -27.17
N TYR A 187 -24.25 -4.67 -27.81
CA TYR A 187 -24.44 -4.01 -29.10
C TYR A 187 -24.42 -4.98 -30.29
N PHE A 188 -23.84 -6.19 -30.15
CA PHE A 188 -23.74 -7.13 -31.27
C PHE A 188 -25.11 -7.54 -31.82
N LEU A 189 -26.07 -7.88 -30.96
CA LEU A 189 -27.41 -8.28 -31.38
C LEU A 189 -28.25 -7.13 -31.95
N TRP A 190 -27.88 -5.87 -31.73
CA TRP A 190 -28.53 -4.75 -32.44
C TRP A 190 -28.22 -4.75 -33.94
N TYR A 191 -27.15 -5.43 -34.35
CA TYR A 191 -26.70 -5.52 -35.74
C TYR A 191 -26.72 -6.95 -36.26
N ASP A 192 -27.58 -7.81 -35.67
CA ASP A 192 -27.78 -9.20 -36.10
C ASP A 192 -26.51 -10.07 -36.02
N ILE A 193 -25.54 -9.65 -35.20
CA ILE A 193 -24.33 -10.43 -34.91
C ILE A 193 -24.68 -11.38 -33.76
N PRO A 194 -24.59 -12.72 -33.94
CA PRO A 194 -25.16 -13.72 -33.04
C PRO A 194 -24.32 -13.94 -31.76
N ILE A 195 -24.03 -12.86 -31.03
CA ILE A 195 -23.25 -12.86 -29.79
C ILE A 195 -24.15 -12.34 -28.67
N PRO A 196 -24.55 -13.17 -27.70
CA PRO A 196 -25.41 -12.75 -26.60
C PRO A 196 -24.68 -11.83 -25.61
N PRO A 197 -25.42 -11.05 -24.78
CA PRO A 197 -24.86 -10.04 -23.89
C PRO A 197 -24.27 -10.61 -22.58
N PHE A 198 -23.38 -11.61 -22.69
CA PHE A 198 -22.79 -12.32 -21.54
C PHE A 198 -21.95 -11.43 -20.62
N GLY A 199 -21.40 -10.34 -21.16
CA GLY A 199 -20.49 -9.45 -20.43
C GLY A 199 -21.19 -8.41 -19.55
N SER A 200 -22.52 -8.33 -19.57
CA SER A 200 -23.29 -7.28 -18.88
C SER A 200 -23.00 -7.19 -17.38
N ILE A 201 -22.70 -8.31 -16.72
CA ILE A 201 -22.36 -8.36 -15.29
C ILE A 201 -21.08 -7.57 -14.94
N LEU A 202 -20.17 -7.37 -15.92
CA LEU A 202 -18.92 -6.64 -15.73
C LEU A 202 -19.14 -5.14 -15.49
N ILE A 203 -20.33 -4.60 -15.78
CA ILE A 203 -20.70 -3.22 -15.48
C ILE A 203 -20.74 -2.98 -13.95
N THR A 204 -21.12 -4.00 -13.16
CA THR A 204 -21.06 -3.92 -11.68
C THR A 204 -19.62 -3.74 -11.21
N PHE A 205 -18.67 -4.50 -11.77
CA PHE A 205 -17.24 -4.37 -11.45
C PHE A 205 -16.71 -2.97 -11.79
N PHE A 206 -17.11 -2.43 -12.94
CA PHE A 206 -16.78 -1.06 -13.32
C PHE A 206 -17.31 -0.04 -12.33
N THR A 207 -18.57 -0.18 -11.92
CA THR A 207 -19.20 0.75 -10.97
C THR A 207 -18.50 0.72 -9.61
N ILE A 208 -18.13 -0.48 -9.13
CA ILE A 208 -17.39 -0.65 -7.88
C ILE A 208 -16.00 0.00 -7.95
N LEU A 209 -15.22 -0.27 -9.00
CA LEU A 209 -13.87 0.29 -9.16
C LEU A 209 -13.89 1.81 -9.36
N THR A 210 -14.96 2.34 -9.97
CA THR A 210 -15.15 3.79 -10.12
C THR A 210 -15.55 4.44 -8.79
N ALA A 211 -16.41 3.81 -8.00
CA ALA A 211 -16.75 4.24 -6.65
C ALA A 211 -15.50 4.29 -5.76
N PHE A 212 -14.66 3.25 -5.84
CA PHE A 212 -13.38 3.18 -5.14
C PHE A 212 -12.49 4.39 -5.46
N ALA A 213 -12.28 4.65 -6.75
CA ALA A 213 -11.43 5.75 -7.18
C ALA A 213 -12.01 7.13 -6.85
N ALA A 214 -13.35 7.27 -6.84
CA ALA A 214 -14.03 8.49 -6.44
C ALA A 214 -13.84 8.81 -4.94
N THR A 215 -13.74 7.78 -4.09
CA THR A 215 -13.50 7.96 -2.66
C THR A 215 -12.01 8.20 -2.37
N LYS A 216 -11.69 9.42 -1.90
CA LYS A 216 -10.34 10.03 -1.76
C LYS A 216 -9.37 9.36 -0.74
N TYR A 217 -9.39 8.06 -0.51
CA TYR A 217 -8.67 7.49 0.63
C TYR A 217 -7.42 6.66 0.30
N HIS A 218 -6.53 6.63 1.28
CA HIS A 218 -5.14 6.20 1.19
C HIS A 218 -5.01 4.70 0.90
N LEU A 219 -3.93 4.36 0.18
CA LEU A 219 -3.44 3.03 -0.21
C LEU A 219 -3.56 1.88 0.82
N PHE A 220 -3.67 2.17 2.10
CA PHE A 220 -3.79 1.18 3.17
C PHE A 220 -5.22 0.63 3.32
N GLU A 221 -6.22 1.29 2.74
CA GLU A 221 -7.62 0.82 2.73
C GLU A 221 -7.88 -0.28 1.70
N ILE A 222 -6.90 -0.67 0.87
CA ILE A 222 -7.09 -1.76 -0.12
C ILE A 222 -7.57 -3.04 0.57
N LYS A 223 -7.08 -3.37 1.77
CA LYS A 223 -7.56 -4.55 2.52
C LYS A 223 -9.01 -4.39 2.98
N VAL A 224 -9.35 -3.26 3.62
CA VAL A 224 -10.72 -2.97 4.07
C VAL A 224 -11.68 -3.01 2.90
N ILE A 225 -11.29 -2.39 1.79
CA ILE A 225 -12.15 -2.24 0.64
C ILE A 225 -12.24 -3.54 -0.16
N LEU A 226 -11.17 -4.34 -0.26
CA LEU A 226 -11.26 -5.69 -0.81
C LEU A 226 -12.21 -6.56 0.03
N THR A 227 -12.15 -6.41 1.36
CA THR A 227 -13.07 -7.08 2.29
C THR A 227 -14.51 -6.60 2.11
N GLU A 228 -14.77 -5.29 2.06
CA GLU A 228 -16.08 -4.72 1.79
C GLU A 228 -16.64 -5.17 0.44
N LEU A 229 -15.80 -5.23 -0.60
CA LEU A 229 -16.16 -5.66 -1.95
C LEU A 229 -16.50 -7.14 -1.98
N LEU A 230 -15.69 -7.98 -1.35
CA LEU A 230 -15.94 -9.42 -1.26
C LEU A 230 -17.23 -9.70 -0.48
N VAL A 231 -17.41 -9.02 0.66
CA VAL A 231 -18.66 -9.10 1.43
C VAL A 231 -19.84 -8.60 0.60
N GLY A 232 -19.70 -7.48 -0.10
CA GLY A 232 -20.76 -6.93 -0.95
C GLY A 232 -21.15 -7.86 -2.10
N VAL A 233 -20.16 -8.43 -2.81
CA VAL A 233 -20.39 -9.36 -3.94
C VAL A 233 -21.03 -10.65 -3.44
N ILE A 234 -20.51 -11.28 -2.39
CA ILE A 234 -21.08 -12.52 -1.85
C ILE A 234 -22.47 -12.26 -1.28
N GLY A 235 -22.66 -11.15 -0.56
CA GLY A 235 -23.97 -10.76 -0.03
C GLY A 235 -24.99 -10.55 -1.16
N LEU A 236 -24.59 -9.90 -2.25
CA LEU A 236 -25.44 -9.70 -3.41
C LEU A 236 -25.79 -11.02 -4.10
N LEU A 237 -24.82 -11.93 -4.25
CA LEU A 237 -25.06 -13.26 -4.81
C LEU A 237 -26.04 -14.06 -3.95
N LEU A 238 -25.88 -14.04 -2.63
CA LEU A 238 -26.79 -14.70 -1.68
C LEU A 238 -28.19 -14.10 -1.74
N LEU A 239 -28.31 -12.77 -1.84
CA LEU A 239 -29.58 -12.09 -1.95
C LEU A 239 -30.30 -12.46 -3.25
N VAL A 240 -29.59 -12.43 -4.39
CA VAL A 240 -30.14 -12.82 -5.68
C VAL A 240 -30.60 -14.28 -5.65
N GLN A 241 -29.76 -15.19 -5.14
CA GLN A 241 -30.11 -16.60 -5.00
C GLN A 241 -31.36 -16.80 -4.14
N ALA A 242 -31.49 -16.05 -3.04
CA ALA A 242 -32.67 -16.09 -2.18
C ALA A 242 -33.92 -15.58 -2.92
N MET A 243 -33.81 -14.48 -3.67
CA MET A 243 -34.92 -13.89 -4.42
C MET A 243 -35.38 -14.71 -5.62
N THR A 244 -34.49 -15.53 -6.20
CA THR A 244 -34.82 -16.39 -7.35
C THR A 244 -35.16 -17.82 -6.96
N ALA A 245 -35.31 -18.12 -5.67
CA ALA A 245 -35.66 -19.46 -5.22
C ALA A 245 -37.10 -19.84 -5.64
N GLU A 246 -37.27 -21.04 -6.20
CA GLU A 246 -38.55 -21.49 -6.75
C GLU A 246 -39.61 -21.79 -5.68
N ASN A 247 -39.19 -22.16 -4.47
CA ASN A 247 -40.08 -22.52 -3.36
C ASN A 247 -39.98 -21.51 -2.21
N PHE A 248 -41.14 -21.19 -1.61
CA PHE A 248 -41.25 -20.27 -0.47
C PHE A 248 -40.33 -20.64 0.70
N THR A 249 -40.22 -21.94 1.02
CA THR A 249 -39.33 -22.44 2.07
C THR A 249 -37.85 -22.12 1.79
N TRP A 250 -37.41 -22.30 0.53
CA TRP A 250 -36.03 -22.01 0.11
C TRP A 250 -35.75 -20.50 0.09
N GLN A 251 -36.76 -19.68 -0.24
CA GLN A 251 -36.66 -18.23 -0.18
C GLN A 251 -36.47 -17.71 1.26
N ILE A 252 -37.25 -18.22 2.22
CA ILE A 252 -37.09 -17.87 3.65
C ILE A 252 -35.69 -18.28 4.15
N PHE A 253 -35.26 -19.50 3.82
CA PHE A 253 -33.94 -19.99 4.23
C PHE A 253 -32.81 -19.14 3.63
N GLY A 254 -32.88 -18.83 2.33
CA GLY A 254 -31.91 -17.97 1.65
C GLY A 254 -31.85 -16.55 2.23
N LEU A 255 -32.99 -15.96 2.55
CA LEU A 255 -33.06 -14.65 3.22
C LEU A 255 -32.44 -14.71 4.63
N GLY A 256 -32.73 -15.76 5.41
CA GLY A 256 -32.10 -15.97 6.71
C GLY A 256 -30.57 -16.08 6.63
N LEU A 257 -30.06 -16.83 5.64
CA LEU A 257 -28.63 -16.96 5.37
C LEU A 257 -28.01 -15.62 4.94
N PHE A 258 -28.70 -14.85 4.11
CA PHE A 258 -28.26 -13.50 3.70
C PHE A 258 -28.16 -12.56 4.91
N VAL A 259 -29.16 -12.50 5.77
CA VAL A 259 -29.12 -11.65 6.99
C VAL A 259 -27.96 -12.06 7.90
N LEU A 260 -27.79 -13.37 8.13
CA LEU A 260 -26.67 -13.90 8.91
C LEU A 260 -25.33 -13.49 8.29
N PHE A 261 -25.18 -13.64 6.97
CA PHE A 261 -23.99 -13.23 6.24
C PHE A 261 -23.72 -11.73 6.36
N CYS A 262 -24.75 -10.87 6.28
CA CYS A 262 -24.59 -9.42 6.49
C CYS A 262 -24.10 -9.07 7.89
N VAL A 263 -24.60 -9.76 8.93
CA VAL A 263 -24.13 -9.58 10.31
C VAL A 263 -22.65 -9.96 10.43
N PHE A 264 -22.25 -11.12 9.91
CA PHE A 264 -20.85 -11.53 9.90
C PHE A 264 -19.97 -10.62 9.05
N GLY A 265 -20.46 -10.17 7.90
CA GLY A 265 -19.79 -9.23 7.01
C GLY A 265 -19.49 -7.91 7.72
N TYR A 266 -20.47 -7.36 8.45
CA TYR A 266 -20.26 -6.15 9.28
C TYR A 266 -19.20 -6.36 10.36
N LEU A 267 -19.26 -7.47 11.11
CA LEU A 267 -18.29 -7.78 12.16
C LEU A 267 -16.87 -7.95 11.58
N LEU A 268 -16.76 -8.59 10.41
CA LEU A 268 -15.50 -8.80 9.72
C LEU A 268 -14.90 -7.49 9.23
N ILE A 269 -15.67 -6.62 8.59
CA ILE A 269 -15.22 -5.27 8.19
C ILE A 269 -14.77 -4.47 9.42
N LYS A 270 -15.56 -4.47 10.50
CA LYS A 270 -15.21 -3.80 11.76
C LYS A 270 -13.90 -4.32 12.36
N SER A 271 -13.69 -5.63 12.34
CA SER A 271 -12.45 -6.27 12.80
C SER A 271 -11.22 -5.79 12.02
N VAL A 272 -11.32 -5.77 10.68
CA VAL A 272 -10.22 -5.32 9.80
C VAL A 272 -9.90 -3.84 10.03
N ILE A 273 -10.92 -2.99 10.21
CA ILE A 273 -10.74 -1.56 10.51
C ILE A 273 -9.99 -1.39 11.85
N LEU A 274 -10.41 -2.11 12.90
CA LEU A 274 -9.78 -2.04 14.22
C LEU A 274 -8.33 -2.54 14.19
N GLU A 275 -8.03 -3.61 13.44
CA GLU A 275 -6.66 -4.10 13.27
C GLU A 275 -5.76 -3.04 12.65
N ILE A 276 -6.25 -2.36 11.60
CA ILE A 276 -5.48 -1.31 10.91
C ILE A 276 -5.25 -0.11 11.82
N GLN A 277 -6.28 0.33 12.55
CA GLN A 277 -6.14 1.43 13.51
C GLN A 277 -5.09 1.12 14.58
N ARG A 278 -5.11 -0.10 15.12
CA ARG A 278 -4.13 -0.55 16.12
C ARG A 278 -2.70 -0.57 15.54
N ARG A 279 -2.53 -1.07 14.31
CA ARG A 279 -1.22 -1.04 13.62
C ARG A 279 -0.71 0.39 13.44
N GLN A 280 -1.57 1.32 13.04
CA GLN A 280 -1.21 2.73 12.88
C GLN A 280 -0.80 3.38 14.20
N GLU A 281 -1.48 3.05 15.29
CA GLU A 281 -1.14 3.57 16.61
C GLU A 281 0.23 3.06 17.07
N ILE A 282 0.50 1.76 16.87
CA ILE A 282 1.82 1.16 17.14
C ILE A 282 2.91 1.85 16.30
N GLU A 283 2.71 2.00 14.99
CA GLU A 283 3.69 2.67 14.13
C GLU A 283 3.95 4.13 14.52
N LYS A 284 2.91 4.86 14.94
CA LYS A 284 3.05 6.23 15.46
C LYS A 284 3.86 6.26 16.74
N ILE A 285 3.57 5.36 17.68
CA ILE A 285 4.31 5.22 18.94
C ILE A 285 5.77 4.89 18.67
N ASP A 286 6.06 3.92 17.79
CA ASP A 286 7.43 3.53 17.44
C ASP A 286 8.21 4.69 16.80
N LYS A 287 7.55 5.45 15.92
CA LYS A 287 8.16 6.64 15.30
C LYS A 287 8.45 7.72 16.33
N ALA A 288 7.51 8.02 17.22
CA ALA A 288 7.67 8.99 18.29
C ALA A 288 8.76 8.58 19.28
N LYS A 289 8.81 7.30 19.67
CA LYS A 289 9.88 6.73 20.50
C LYS A 289 11.25 6.92 19.85
N SER A 290 11.37 6.60 18.57
CA SER A 290 12.63 6.75 17.81
C SER A 290 13.08 8.21 17.70
N GLU A 291 12.14 9.12 17.45
CA GLU A 291 12.41 10.56 17.36
C GLU A 291 12.82 11.15 18.71
N PHE A 292 12.12 10.78 19.79
CA PHE A 292 12.47 11.16 21.15
C PHE A 292 13.88 10.70 21.53
N ILE A 293 14.22 9.42 21.29
CA ILE A 293 15.57 8.89 21.56
C ILE A 293 16.61 9.66 20.74
N SER A 294 16.33 9.96 19.47
CA SER A 294 17.26 10.72 18.63
C SER A 294 17.53 12.13 19.16
N ILE A 295 16.48 12.85 19.59
CA ILE A 295 16.61 14.21 20.12
C ILE A 295 17.33 14.18 21.47
N ALA A 296 16.89 13.32 22.39
CA ALA A 296 17.46 13.20 23.72
C ALA A 296 18.97 12.90 23.67
N SER A 297 19.38 11.95 22.83
CA SER A 297 20.80 11.62 22.70
C SER A 297 21.63 12.73 22.08
N HIS A 298 21.10 13.52 21.14
CA HIS A 298 21.82 14.69 20.63
C HIS A 298 21.99 15.74 21.73
N GLN A 299 20.92 16.02 22.47
CA GLN A 299 20.93 16.98 23.58
C GLN A 299 21.82 16.55 24.74
N LEU A 300 22.02 15.25 24.94
CA LEU A 300 22.97 14.70 25.93
C LEU A 300 24.42 14.69 25.42
N ARG A 301 24.65 14.42 24.13
CA ARG A 301 26.01 14.37 23.56
C ARG A 301 26.73 15.71 23.70
N THR A 302 26.06 16.82 23.37
CA THR A 302 26.68 18.16 23.40
C THR A 302 27.28 18.53 24.76
N PRO A 303 26.53 18.48 25.89
CA PRO A 303 27.10 18.83 27.20
C PRO A 303 28.17 17.84 27.65
N LEU A 304 28.03 16.54 27.34
CA LEU A 304 29.06 15.55 27.68
C LEU A 304 30.36 15.78 26.92
N THR A 305 30.30 16.16 25.65
CA THR A 305 31.49 16.54 24.88
C THR A 305 32.15 17.81 25.43
N ALA A 306 31.36 18.80 25.88
CA ALA A 306 31.89 19.99 26.53
C ALA A 306 32.61 19.64 27.85
N VAL A 307 31.98 18.83 28.70
CA VAL A 307 32.57 18.33 29.95
C VAL A 307 33.86 17.55 29.68
N LYS A 308 33.88 16.69 28.65
CA LYS A 308 35.10 16.00 28.20
C LYS A 308 36.22 16.98 27.90
N GLY A 309 35.92 18.02 27.10
CA GLY A 309 36.88 19.03 26.69
C GLY A 309 37.49 19.77 27.88
N TYR A 310 36.65 20.23 28.82
CA TYR A 310 37.13 20.89 30.03
C TYR A 310 38.02 19.98 30.88
N ILE A 311 37.61 18.72 31.07
CA ILE A 311 38.43 17.76 31.84
C ILE A 311 39.77 17.48 31.13
N SER A 312 39.78 17.35 29.80
CA SER A 312 41.01 17.17 29.02
C SER A 312 41.97 18.35 29.18
N MET A 313 41.48 19.59 29.05
CA MET A 313 42.29 20.80 29.25
C MET A 313 42.86 20.92 30.67
N ILE A 314 42.10 20.50 31.68
CA ILE A 314 42.60 20.49 33.07
C ILE A 314 43.69 19.42 33.24
N LEU A 315 43.50 18.21 32.67
CA LEU A 315 44.50 17.13 32.72
C LEU A 315 45.78 17.46 31.93
N GLU A 316 45.66 18.20 30.83
CA GLU A 316 46.77 18.68 30.00
C GLU A 316 47.52 19.88 30.62
N GLY A 317 47.01 20.42 31.74
CA GLY A 317 47.66 21.50 32.49
C GLY A 317 47.37 22.91 31.95
N THR A 318 46.40 23.09 31.05
CA THR A 318 46.01 24.41 30.50
C THR A 318 45.59 25.39 31.59
N TYR A 319 45.03 24.89 32.70
CA TYR A 319 44.60 25.68 33.86
C TYR A 319 45.59 25.62 35.04
N GLY A 320 46.81 25.14 34.82
CA GLY A 320 47.84 24.94 35.84
C GLY A 320 48.13 23.45 36.13
N GLN A 321 49.27 23.18 36.76
CA GLN A 321 49.66 21.79 37.10
C GLN A 321 48.83 21.26 38.28
N LEU A 322 48.27 20.06 38.10
CA LEU A 322 47.55 19.34 39.15
C LEU A 322 48.51 18.57 40.07
N ALA A 323 48.21 18.53 41.36
CA ALA A 323 48.86 17.58 42.25
C ALA A 323 48.43 16.14 41.86
N GLU A 324 49.33 15.17 42.03
CA GLU A 324 49.09 13.78 41.63
C GLU A 324 47.82 13.18 42.29
N LYS A 325 47.52 13.60 43.52
CA LYS A 325 46.30 13.22 44.25
C LYS A 325 45.01 13.76 43.62
N GLN A 326 45.08 14.84 42.85
CA GLN A 326 43.94 15.45 42.12
C GLN A 326 43.81 14.90 40.70
N ALA A 327 44.93 14.56 40.06
CA ALA A 327 44.94 14.00 38.70
C ALA A 327 44.22 12.65 38.62
N ARG A 328 44.47 11.73 39.56
CA ARG A 328 43.84 10.38 39.57
C ARG A 328 42.30 10.42 39.60
N PRO A 329 41.64 11.14 40.53
CA PRO A 329 40.19 11.29 40.52
C PRO A 329 39.67 11.90 39.22
N LEU A 330 40.36 12.90 38.68
CA LEU A 330 39.93 13.59 37.48
C LEU A 330 40.02 12.71 36.22
N GLU A 331 41.05 11.86 36.11
CA GLU A 331 41.12 10.81 35.09
C GLU A 331 39.93 9.83 35.18
N ASN A 332 39.49 9.49 36.39
CA ASN A 332 38.33 8.61 36.57
C ASN A 332 37.03 9.29 36.10
N VAL A 333 36.88 10.60 36.34
CA VAL A 333 35.76 11.39 35.81
C VAL A 333 35.82 11.44 34.29
N TYR A 334 36.99 11.69 33.70
CA TYR A 334 37.19 11.67 32.25
C TYR A 334 36.76 10.34 31.62
N LYS A 335 37.27 9.23 32.17
CA LYS A 335 36.91 7.86 31.72
C LYS A 335 35.43 7.58 31.87
N SER A 336 34.79 8.05 32.94
CA SER A 336 33.35 7.89 33.17
C SER A 336 32.51 8.69 32.17
N ASN A 337 32.93 9.91 31.84
CA ASN A 337 32.28 10.75 30.84
C ASN A 337 32.40 10.15 29.42
N GLU A 338 33.56 9.61 29.07
CA GLU A 338 33.76 8.87 27.82
C GLU A 338 32.83 7.66 27.71
N ARG A 339 32.70 6.87 28.79
CA ARG A 339 31.76 5.75 28.85
C ARG A 339 30.32 6.22 28.63
N LEU A 340 29.93 7.35 29.21
CA LEU A 340 28.58 7.90 29.05
C LEU A 340 28.32 8.36 27.60
N ILE A 341 29.29 9.01 26.95
CA ILE A 341 29.20 9.36 25.53
C ILE A 341 29.05 8.09 24.67
N LYS A 342 29.84 7.04 24.94
CA LYS A 342 29.73 5.75 24.24
C LYS A 342 28.32 5.16 24.40
N LEU A 343 27.80 5.10 25.62
CA LEU A 343 26.45 4.59 25.90
C LEU A 343 25.35 5.37 25.16
N VAL A 344 25.44 6.71 25.13
CA VAL A 344 24.48 7.55 24.39
C VAL A 344 24.52 7.25 22.88
N ASN A 345 25.72 7.03 22.33
CA ASN A 345 25.91 6.69 20.92
C ASN A 345 25.43 5.27 20.58
N ASP A 346 25.64 4.32 21.49
CA ASP A 346 25.17 2.95 21.34
C ASP A 346 23.64 2.90 21.36
N LEU A 347 23.00 3.62 22.30
CA LEU A 347 21.54 3.76 22.36
C LEU A 347 20.94 4.32 21.06
N LEU A 348 21.57 5.36 20.49
CA LEU A 348 21.18 5.90 19.19
C LEU A 348 21.29 4.88 18.07
N SER A 349 22.38 4.11 18.06
CA SER A 349 22.65 3.12 17.04
C SER A 349 21.60 2.01 17.09
N VAL A 350 21.29 1.50 18.28
CA VAL A 350 20.22 0.51 18.52
C VAL A 350 18.87 1.05 18.04
N SER A 351 18.49 2.28 18.42
CA SER A 351 17.22 2.87 17.98
C SER A 351 17.10 3.00 16.46
N ARG A 352 18.19 3.34 15.75
CA ARG A 352 18.21 3.40 14.28
C ARG A 352 18.11 2.02 13.63
N ILE A 353 18.67 0.99 14.26
CA ILE A 353 18.58 -0.40 13.80
C ILE A 353 17.15 -0.90 13.98
N GLU A 354 16.56 -0.75 15.18
CA GLU A 354 15.20 -1.21 15.49
C GLU A 354 14.15 -0.52 14.60
N SER A 355 14.35 0.76 14.27
CA SER A 355 13.45 1.50 13.40
C SER A 355 13.68 1.27 11.90
N GLY A 356 14.62 0.39 11.51
CA GLY A 356 14.97 0.12 10.12
C GLY A 356 15.57 1.32 9.37
N LYS A 357 16.00 2.36 10.09
CA LYS A 357 16.56 3.61 9.54
C LYS A 357 18.07 3.54 9.33
N LEU A 358 18.72 2.43 9.70
CA LEU A 358 20.13 2.23 9.42
C LEU A 358 20.34 2.10 7.91
N LYS A 359 20.98 3.10 7.32
CA LYS A 359 21.49 3.01 5.94
C LYS A 359 22.89 2.42 6.00
N LEU A 360 23.11 1.39 5.19
CA LEU A 360 24.43 0.84 4.92
C LEU A 360 24.94 1.44 3.62
N GLU A 361 26.22 1.78 3.58
CA GLU A 361 26.92 2.29 2.40
C GLU A 361 27.98 1.29 1.96
N PRO A 362 27.57 0.15 1.35
CA PRO A 362 28.51 -0.90 0.98
C PRO A 362 29.44 -0.47 -0.15
N GLN A 363 30.74 -0.72 0.04
CA GLN A 363 31.80 -0.42 -0.91
C GLN A 363 32.72 -1.64 -1.07
N LYS A 364 33.38 -1.79 -2.23
CA LYS A 364 34.36 -2.86 -2.46
C LYS A 364 35.65 -2.54 -1.71
N THR A 365 35.82 -3.15 -0.54
CA THR A 365 36.90 -2.80 0.40
C THR A 365 37.74 -4.02 0.77
N SER A 366 39.02 -3.80 1.09
CA SER A 366 39.88 -4.82 1.69
C SER A 366 39.60 -4.94 3.18
N ILE A 367 39.17 -6.11 3.62
CA ILE A 367 38.94 -6.40 5.04
C ILE A 367 40.25 -6.41 5.85
N GLU A 368 41.37 -6.73 5.20
CA GLU A 368 42.69 -6.82 5.84
C GLU A 368 43.13 -5.47 6.39
N GLU A 369 42.82 -4.40 5.64
CA GLU A 369 43.09 -3.03 6.04
C GLU A 369 42.28 -2.63 7.27
N ILE A 370 40.99 -2.98 7.29
CA ILE A 370 40.11 -2.71 8.42
C ILE A 370 40.60 -3.43 9.68
N ILE A 371 40.92 -4.73 9.58
CA ILE A 371 41.41 -5.52 10.71
C ILE A 371 42.76 -4.99 11.20
N SER A 372 43.69 -4.71 10.28
CA SER A 372 45.02 -4.17 10.64
C SER A 372 44.90 -2.85 11.40
N ASN A 373 44.01 -1.96 10.97
CA ASN A 373 43.79 -0.67 11.63
C ASN A 373 43.21 -0.84 13.04
N VAL A 374 42.24 -1.75 13.23
CA VAL A 374 41.65 -2.03 14.55
C VAL A 374 42.66 -2.67 15.49
N VAL A 375 43.46 -3.63 15.00
CA VAL A 375 44.47 -4.31 15.81
C VAL A 375 45.56 -3.34 16.27
N GLU A 376 46.03 -2.43 15.40
CA GLU A 376 47.04 -1.45 15.77
C GLU A 376 46.50 -0.44 16.81
N GLU A 377 45.24 -0.03 16.68
CA GLU A 377 44.56 0.84 17.64
C GLU A 377 44.49 0.22 19.05
N LEU A 378 44.07 -1.05 19.14
CA LEU A 378 43.86 -1.74 20.43
C LEU A 378 45.13 -2.32 21.05
N LYS A 379 46.25 -2.29 20.32
CA LYS A 379 47.55 -2.82 20.76
C LYS A 379 48.06 -2.17 22.04
N ILE A 380 47.81 -0.87 22.19
CA ILE A 380 48.20 -0.11 23.39
C ILE A 380 47.42 -0.60 24.61
N GLU A 381 46.12 -0.88 24.46
CA GLU A 381 45.28 -1.38 25.55
C GLU A 381 45.66 -2.80 25.97
N ALA A 382 45.91 -3.68 24.99
CA ALA A 382 46.41 -5.03 25.24
C ALA A 382 47.76 -4.99 25.99
N LYS A 383 48.67 -4.09 25.59
CA LYS A 383 49.97 -3.89 26.26
C LYS A 383 49.80 -3.39 27.69
N LYS A 384 48.88 -2.47 27.97
CA LYS A 384 48.57 -2.01 29.34
C LYS A 384 48.09 -3.15 30.25
N LYS A 385 47.47 -4.19 29.68
CA LYS A 385 47.03 -5.41 30.37
C LYS A 385 48.06 -6.55 30.40
N ASN A 386 49.25 -6.36 29.81
CA ASN A 386 50.27 -7.40 29.66
C ASN A 386 49.78 -8.67 28.92
N ILE A 387 48.92 -8.51 27.91
CA ILE A 387 48.48 -9.62 27.04
C ILE A 387 48.91 -9.37 25.59
N TYR A 388 49.11 -10.44 24.81
CA TYR A 388 49.41 -10.29 23.38
C TYR A 388 48.14 -10.00 22.57
N LEU A 389 48.29 -9.23 21.49
CA LEU A 389 47.26 -9.04 20.47
C LEU A 389 47.91 -9.28 19.10
N ASN A 390 47.51 -10.35 18.41
CA ASN A 390 48.12 -10.77 17.16
C ASN A 390 47.12 -10.78 16.00
N TRP A 391 47.56 -10.32 14.83
CA TRP A 391 46.83 -10.42 13.56
C TRP A 391 47.54 -11.43 12.66
N GLU A 392 46.91 -12.60 12.48
CA GLU A 392 47.41 -13.65 11.59
C GLU A 392 47.02 -13.32 10.14
N LYS A 393 47.89 -12.56 9.46
CA LYS A 393 47.71 -12.22 8.05
C LYS A 393 47.62 -13.49 7.19
N PRO A 394 46.64 -13.58 6.27
CA PRO A 394 46.56 -14.70 5.35
C PRO A 394 47.76 -14.70 4.38
N HIS A 395 48.18 -15.90 3.97
CA HIS A 395 49.32 -16.06 3.05
C HIS A 395 49.08 -15.49 1.63
N LYS A 396 47.81 -15.35 1.23
CA LYS A 396 47.39 -14.73 -0.02
C LYS A 396 46.47 -13.55 0.27
N PRO A 397 46.57 -12.44 -0.47
CA PRO A 397 45.69 -11.30 -0.30
C PRO A 397 44.22 -11.72 -0.45
N LEU A 398 43.38 -11.28 0.49
CA LEU A 398 41.96 -11.53 0.40
C LEU A 398 41.31 -10.71 -0.73
N PRO A 399 40.27 -11.25 -1.41
CA PRO A 399 39.53 -10.48 -2.39
C PRO A 399 38.81 -9.31 -1.73
N LYS A 400 38.66 -8.19 -2.45
CA LYS A 400 37.82 -7.08 -2.01
C LYS A 400 36.37 -7.55 -1.92
N ILE A 401 35.73 -7.29 -0.78
CA ILE A 401 34.33 -7.66 -0.52
C ILE A 401 33.46 -6.41 -0.42
N LEU A 402 32.17 -6.57 -0.72
CA LEU A 402 31.20 -5.49 -0.67
C LEU A 402 30.69 -5.32 0.77
N ILE A 403 31.21 -4.32 1.49
CA ILE A 403 30.94 -4.08 2.92
C ILE A 403 30.86 -2.59 3.24
N ASP A 404 30.15 -2.24 4.30
CA ASP A 404 30.18 -0.89 4.87
C ASP A 404 31.40 -0.76 5.79
N ILE A 405 32.30 0.16 5.46
CA ILE A 405 33.62 0.28 6.10
C ILE A 405 33.47 0.59 7.60
N ASP A 406 32.62 1.56 7.94
CA ASP A 406 32.45 2.04 9.31
C ASP A 406 31.74 0.98 10.16
N LYS A 407 30.71 0.32 9.62
CA LYS A 407 29.98 -0.73 10.36
C LYS A 407 30.80 -1.99 10.53
N THR A 408 31.53 -2.41 9.50
CA THR A 408 32.43 -3.56 9.64
C THR A 408 33.57 -3.28 10.61
N ARG A 409 34.16 -2.07 10.58
CA ARG A 409 35.14 -1.65 11.60
C ARG A 409 34.55 -1.73 13.00
N GLN A 410 33.34 -1.20 13.21
CA GLN A 410 32.65 -1.22 14.50
C GLN A 410 32.42 -2.65 15.02
N ILE A 411 32.02 -3.59 14.15
CA ILE A 411 31.86 -5.00 14.51
C ILE A 411 33.19 -5.59 15.00
N ILE A 412 34.27 -5.42 14.23
CA ILE A 412 35.58 -5.98 14.57
C ILE A 412 36.11 -5.35 15.87
N LEU A 413 36.02 -4.03 15.99
CA LEU A 413 36.44 -3.29 17.18
C LEU A 413 35.69 -3.81 18.42
N ASN A 414 34.37 -3.96 18.37
CA ASN A 414 33.57 -4.43 19.51
C ASN A 414 33.94 -5.86 19.94
N ILE A 415 34.21 -6.77 19.00
CA ILE A 415 34.58 -8.15 19.31
C ILE A 415 36.00 -8.22 19.90
N VAL A 416 36.96 -7.50 19.31
CA VAL A 416 38.35 -7.49 19.78
C VAL A 416 38.49 -6.76 21.13
N ASP A 417 37.80 -5.63 21.32
CA ASP A 417 37.73 -4.90 22.60
C ASP A 417 37.18 -5.81 23.70
N ASN A 418 36.08 -6.53 23.44
CA ASN A 418 35.53 -7.50 24.39
C ASN A 418 36.53 -8.63 24.71
N ALA A 419 37.20 -9.19 23.70
CA ALA A 419 38.22 -10.22 23.90
C ALA A 419 39.36 -9.73 24.81
N ILE A 420 39.87 -8.50 24.59
CA ILE A 420 40.90 -7.88 25.43
C ILE A 420 40.35 -7.64 26.85
N LYS A 421 39.12 -7.16 26.96
CA LYS A 421 38.47 -6.84 28.25
C LYS A 421 38.33 -8.07 29.16
N TYR A 422 37.98 -9.24 28.61
CA TYR A 422 37.76 -10.46 29.38
C TYR A 422 38.97 -11.42 29.44
N THR A 423 40.07 -11.09 28.76
CA THR A 423 41.34 -11.81 28.91
C THR A 423 42.18 -11.24 30.05
N LYS A 424 42.64 -12.12 30.96
CA LYS A 424 43.53 -11.78 32.08
C LYS A 424 45.00 -12.14 31.80
N GLN A 425 45.25 -13.28 31.16
CA GLN A 425 46.58 -13.80 30.84
C GLN A 425 46.56 -14.45 29.46
N GLY A 426 47.71 -14.51 28.77
CA GLY A 426 47.81 -14.98 27.39
C GLY A 426 47.57 -13.85 26.39
N GLY A 427 46.50 -13.95 25.59
CA GLY A 427 46.21 -12.92 24.58
C GLY A 427 45.07 -13.23 23.62
N VAL A 428 44.97 -12.39 22.60
CA VAL A 428 43.91 -12.38 21.60
C VAL A 428 44.54 -12.51 20.21
N THR A 429 44.00 -13.42 19.39
CA THR A 429 44.42 -13.64 18.01
C THR A 429 43.24 -13.37 17.08
N VAL A 430 43.44 -12.51 16.09
CA VAL A 430 42.50 -12.28 14.99
C VAL A 430 43.02 -13.00 13.75
N SER A 431 42.16 -13.76 13.07
CA SER A 431 42.49 -14.49 11.84
C SER A 431 41.33 -14.50 10.86
N THR A 432 41.60 -14.83 9.61
CA THR A 432 40.58 -14.90 8.55
C THR A 432 40.69 -16.18 7.74
N LYS A 433 39.55 -16.75 7.34
CA LYS A 433 39.47 -17.94 6.50
C LYS A 433 38.37 -17.78 5.45
N ILE A 434 38.63 -18.19 4.21
CA ILE A 434 37.59 -18.33 3.19
C ILE A 434 37.02 -19.74 3.30
N GLN A 435 35.70 -19.85 3.47
CA GLN A 435 34.98 -21.12 3.53
C GLN A 435 33.61 -20.95 2.84
N ASP A 436 33.23 -21.88 1.96
CA ASP A 436 31.92 -21.89 1.27
C ASP A 436 31.56 -20.54 0.61
N SER A 437 32.52 -19.95 -0.11
CA SER A 437 32.38 -18.62 -0.76
C SER A 437 32.07 -17.47 0.19
N ARG A 438 32.31 -17.64 1.50
CA ARG A 438 32.18 -16.62 2.53
C ARG A 438 33.53 -16.35 3.19
N LEU A 439 33.76 -15.10 3.54
CA LEU A 439 34.87 -14.72 4.38
C LEU A 439 34.47 -14.84 5.85
N LYS A 440 35.18 -15.68 6.60
CA LYS A 440 35.04 -15.83 8.04
C LYS A 440 36.16 -15.04 8.73
N ILE A 441 35.77 -14.12 9.61
CA ILE A 441 36.69 -13.44 10.55
C ILE A 441 36.55 -14.16 11.89
N GLN A 442 37.68 -14.54 12.48
CA GLN A 442 37.72 -15.23 13.76
C GLN A 442 38.56 -14.42 14.74
N VAL A 443 37.99 -14.20 15.93
CA VAL A 443 38.70 -13.63 17.09
C VAL A 443 38.75 -14.74 18.13
N LYS A 444 39.95 -15.13 18.54
CA LYS A 444 40.20 -16.15 19.55
C LYS A 444 40.89 -15.49 20.74
N ASP A 445 40.33 -15.66 21.93
CA ASP A 445 40.93 -15.20 23.17
C ASP A 445 41.24 -16.36 24.12
N THR A 446 42.08 -16.09 25.12
CA THR A 446 42.42 -17.03 26.19
C THR A 446 41.78 -16.61 27.53
N GLY A 447 40.63 -15.94 27.47
CA GLY A 447 39.91 -15.44 28.63
C GLY A 447 39.16 -16.52 29.41
N GLU A 448 38.28 -16.08 30.32
CA GLU A 448 37.54 -16.96 31.25
C GLU A 448 36.55 -17.92 30.57
N GLY A 449 36.32 -17.73 29.26
CA GLY A 449 35.32 -18.48 28.50
C GLY A 449 33.89 -18.09 28.89
N MET A 450 32.93 -18.80 28.29
CA MET A 450 31.51 -18.62 28.53
C MET A 450 30.85 -19.99 28.71
N THR A 451 29.92 -20.10 29.65
CA THR A 451 29.07 -21.28 29.81
C THR A 451 28.08 -21.41 28.66
N GLU A 452 27.57 -22.61 28.39
CA GLU A 452 26.55 -22.82 27.33
C GLU A 452 25.30 -21.93 27.53
N LYS A 453 24.91 -21.69 28.79
CA LYS A 453 23.82 -20.77 29.11
C LYS A 453 24.16 -19.34 28.72
N GLU A 454 25.39 -18.86 28.95
CA GLU A 454 25.81 -17.51 28.57
C GLU A 454 25.88 -17.32 27.05
N ILE A 455 26.24 -18.38 26.32
CA ILE A 455 26.29 -18.36 24.85
C ILE A 455 24.90 -18.13 24.26
N SER A 456 23.84 -18.72 24.85
CA SER A 456 22.49 -18.64 24.28
C SER A 456 21.89 -17.23 24.29
N TYR A 457 22.31 -16.37 25.22
CA TYR A 457 21.86 -14.97 25.33
C TYR A 457 22.95 -13.92 25.06
N LEU A 458 24.12 -14.33 24.53
CA LEU A 458 25.28 -13.45 24.32
C LEU A 458 24.98 -12.21 23.47
N PHE A 459 24.08 -12.35 22.49
CA PHE A 459 23.71 -11.27 21.57
C PHE A 459 22.39 -10.57 21.93
N GLU A 460 21.79 -10.91 23.07
CA GLU A 460 20.60 -10.20 23.58
C GLU A 460 20.98 -8.84 24.18
N SER A 461 20.07 -7.88 24.08
CA SER A 461 20.29 -6.53 24.62
C SER A 461 20.35 -6.56 26.15
N PHE A 462 21.30 -5.82 26.74
CA PHE A 462 21.53 -5.72 28.19
C PHE A 462 21.97 -7.00 28.91
N SER A 463 22.31 -8.06 28.18
CA SER A 463 22.83 -9.27 28.80
C SER A 463 24.30 -9.09 29.25
N ARG A 464 24.66 -9.67 30.40
CA ARG A 464 26.04 -9.73 30.89
C ARG A 464 26.33 -11.15 31.38
N GLY A 465 27.47 -11.71 30.98
CA GLY A 465 27.99 -12.94 31.59
C GLY A 465 28.48 -12.71 33.02
N LYS A 466 28.72 -13.79 33.77
CA LYS A 466 29.25 -13.75 35.15
C LYS A 466 30.60 -13.02 35.26
N ALA A 467 31.44 -13.10 34.22
CA ALA A 467 32.69 -12.33 34.13
C ALA A 467 32.48 -10.80 34.05
N GLY A 468 31.30 -10.34 33.61
CA GLY A 468 30.95 -8.93 33.46
C GLY A 468 30.20 -8.31 34.64
N THR A 469 29.90 -9.07 35.70
CA THR A 469 29.24 -8.58 36.92
C THR A 469 30.23 -8.13 38.01
N HIS A 470 31.52 -8.44 37.85
CA HIS A 470 32.60 -8.10 38.80
C HIS A 470 33.54 -6.97 38.32
N LEU A 471 33.19 -6.27 37.24
CA LEU A 471 33.86 -5.09 36.69
C LEU A 471 32.93 -3.87 36.80
#